data_AF-A0A1N7SBQ0-F1
#
_entry.id   AF-A0A1N7SBQ0-F1
#
_cell.length_a   1.000
_cell.length_b   1.000
_cell.length_c   1.000
_cell.angle_alpha   90.00
_cell.angle_beta   90.00
_cell.angle_gamma   90.00
#
_symmetry.space_group_name_H-M   'P 1'
#
loop_
_entity.id
_entity.type
_entity.pdbx_description
1 polymer ?
#
loop_
_entity_poly.entity_id
_entity_poly.type
_entity_poly.pdbx_seq_one_letter_code
_entity_poly.pdbx_strand_id
1 'polypeptide(L)'
;MRTLDSMNFPRLDLLKVDIEGFEVDMLAGARTTISTCRPVVYLEYMNPYNGDNSKVFVEYFSDLRYDLYYYITPIFNSRNYFGNEVNHFAGLWSFDMLCLPKEKAVVEGMLDARKDVGHCSDPELWRQVKFKYF
;
A
#
# COMPACT_ATOMS: atom_id res chain seq x y z
N MET A 1 14.51 19.66 6.46
CA MET A 1 13.73 18.48 6.03
C MET A 1 14.56 17.71 5.01
N ARG A 2 14.54 16.38 5.00
CA ARG A 2 15.25 15.53 4.01
C ARG A 2 14.22 14.76 3.18
N THR A 3 14.52 14.53 1.91
CA THR A 3 13.64 13.79 0.97
C THR A 3 14.22 12.40 0.69
N LEU A 4 13.41 11.46 0.20
CA LEU A 4 13.91 10.15 -0.24
C LEU A 4 14.94 10.31 -1.38
N ASP A 5 14.66 11.21 -2.32
CA ASP A 5 15.57 11.51 -3.44
C ASP A 5 16.95 11.98 -2.96
N SER A 6 17.02 12.76 -1.87
CA SER A 6 18.30 13.23 -1.31
C SER A 6 19.19 12.11 -0.74
N MET A 7 18.62 10.92 -0.49
CA MET A 7 19.37 9.77 0.02
C MET A 7 20.12 9.01 -1.07
N ASN A 8 19.81 9.25 -2.35
CA ASN A 8 20.51 8.67 -3.50
C ASN A 8 20.71 7.15 -3.40
N PHE A 9 19.65 6.41 -3.06
CA PHE A 9 19.73 4.96 -2.96
C PHE A 9 20.15 4.35 -4.30
N PRO A 10 21.20 3.51 -4.35
CA PRO A 10 21.57 2.81 -5.57
C PRO A 10 20.56 1.71 -5.93
N ARG A 11 19.75 1.28 -4.95
CA ARG A 11 18.71 0.26 -5.08
C ARG A 11 17.69 0.43 -3.97
N LEU A 12 16.40 0.30 -4.31
CA LEU A 12 15.29 0.22 -3.37
C LEU A 12 14.24 -0.76 -3.92
N ASP A 13 14.04 -1.89 -3.24
CA ASP A 13 13.11 -2.93 -3.71
C ASP A 13 11.70 -2.79 -3.11
N LEU A 14 11.60 -2.29 -1.88
CA LEU A 14 10.36 -2.13 -1.13
C LEU A 14 10.36 -0.78 -0.39
N LEU A 15 9.24 -0.08 -0.47
CA LEU A 15 8.96 1.15 0.28
C LEU A 15 7.64 0.97 1.04
N LYS A 16 7.69 0.83 2.37
CA LYS A 16 6.52 0.96 3.24
C LYS A 16 6.35 2.43 3.63
N VAL A 17 5.14 2.93 3.49
CA VAL A 17 4.74 4.29 3.84
C VAL A 17 3.60 4.20 4.84
N ASP A 18 3.84 4.73 6.03
CA ASP A 18 2.91 4.78 7.15
C ASP A 18 3.40 5.95 8.02
N ILE A 19 3.08 7.16 7.58
CA ILE A 19 3.71 8.38 8.11
C ILE A 19 2.66 9.38 8.58
N GLU A 20 1.46 8.89 8.90
CA GLU A 20 0.43 9.61 9.64
C GLU A 20 0.05 10.95 8.99
N GLY A 21 -0.22 10.92 7.68
CA GLY A 21 -0.78 12.07 6.95
C GLY A 21 0.13 12.70 5.90
N PHE A 22 1.41 12.31 5.87
CA PHE A 22 2.44 12.91 5.02
C PHE A 22 2.72 12.10 3.73
N GLU A 23 1.86 11.14 3.39
CA GLU A 23 2.06 10.21 2.26
C GLU A 23 2.19 10.96 0.92
N VAL A 24 1.38 11.99 0.72
CA VAL A 24 1.40 12.82 -0.50
C VAL A 24 2.69 13.65 -0.59
N ASP A 25 3.13 14.26 0.52
CA ASP A 25 4.39 15.01 0.58
C ASP A 25 5.60 14.10 0.37
N MET A 26 5.54 12.86 0.87
CA MET A 26 6.58 11.86 0.63
C MET A 26 6.72 11.53 -0.85
N LEU A 27 5.61 11.39 -1.60
CA LEU A 27 5.67 11.16 -3.05
C LEU A 27 6.37 12.31 -3.79
N ALA A 28 6.16 13.55 -3.36
CA ALA A 28 6.86 14.71 -3.93
C ALA A 28 8.38 14.63 -3.68
N GLY A 29 8.78 14.18 -2.49
CA GLY A 29 10.18 13.97 -2.12
C GLY A 29 10.83 12.68 -2.64
N ALA A 30 10.07 11.80 -3.30
CA ALA A 30 10.51 10.47 -3.71
C ALA A 30 10.42 10.21 -5.22
N ARG A 31 10.10 11.24 -6.01
CA ARG A 31 9.80 11.10 -7.44
C ARG A 31 10.94 10.46 -8.22
N THR A 32 12.19 10.86 -7.97
CA THR A 32 13.37 10.29 -8.65
C THR A 32 13.60 8.86 -8.17
N THR A 33 13.51 8.61 -6.87
CA THR A 33 13.71 7.30 -6.25
C THR A 33 12.70 6.27 -6.78
N ILE A 34 11.41 6.61 -6.79
CA ILE A 34 10.33 5.72 -7.24
C ILE A 34 10.41 5.45 -8.75
N SER A 35 10.72 6.47 -9.55
CA SER A 35 10.82 6.32 -11.00
C SER A 35 12.06 5.52 -11.44
N THR A 36 13.17 5.61 -10.71
CA THR A 36 14.43 4.94 -11.07
C THR A 36 14.59 3.56 -10.42
N CYS A 37 14.35 3.45 -9.11
CA CYS A 37 14.51 2.18 -8.38
C CYS A 37 13.32 1.23 -8.58
N ARG A 38 12.17 1.75 -9.01
CA ARG A 38 10.96 0.95 -9.26
C ARG A 38 10.56 0.09 -8.04
N PRO A 39 10.53 0.59 -6.79
CA PRO A 39 10.22 -0.25 -5.64
C PRO A 39 8.79 -0.78 -5.70
N VAL A 40 8.52 -1.93 -5.08
CA VAL A 40 7.16 -2.23 -4.63
C VAL A 40 6.83 -1.20 -3.54
N VAL A 41 5.66 -0.58 -3.60
CA VAL A 41 5.23 0.39 -2.58
C VAL A 41 4.02 -0.17 -1.85
N TYR A 42 4.05 -0.12 -0.53
CA TYR A 42 2.90 -0.38 0.32
C TYR A 42 2.66 0.89 1.12
N LEU A 43 1.51 1.52 0.96
CA LEU A 43 1.21 2.80 1.59
C LEU A 43 -0.18 2.81 2.21
N GLU A 44 -0.34 3.52 3.33
CA GLU A 44 -1.65 3.83 3.87
C GLU A 44 -2.34 4.85 2.95
N TYR A 45 -3.52 4.54 2.41
CA TYR A 45 -4.22 5.47 1.51
C TYR A 45 -5.30 6.30 2.19
N MET A 46 -5.78 5.85 3.35
CA MET A 46 -6.82 6.52 4.10
C MET A 46 -6.50 6.54 5.58
N ASN A 47 -6.48 7.73 6.18
CA ASN A 47 -6.21 7.90 7.60
C ASN A 47 -6.99 9.05 8.25
N PRO A 48 -6.97 9.16 9.59
CA PRO A 48 -7.74 10.18 10.31
C PRO A 48 -7.30 11.63 10.07
N TYR A 49 -6.07 11.84 9.57
CA TYR A 49 -5.50 13.18 9.41
C TYR A 49 -5.88 13.81 8.08
N ASN A 50 -5.86 13.02 7.00
CA ASN A 50 -6.04 13.52 5.64
C ASN A 50 -7.20 12.86 4.86
N GLY A 51 -7.91 11.89 5.47
CA GLY A 51 -9.04 11.22 4.84
C GLY A 51 -8.62 10.26 3.72
N ASP A 52 -9.46 10.08 2.71
CA ASP A 52 -9.18 9.19 1.58
C ASP A 52 -8.35 9.89 0.49
N ASN A 53 -7.10 9.43 0.31
CA ASN A 53 -6.19 9.88 -0.73
C ASN A 53 -5.99 8.85 -1.86
N SER A 54 -6.80 7.79 -1.92
CA SER A 54 -6.67 6.72 -2.93
C SER A 54 -6.57 7.26 -4.35
N LYS A 55 -7.39 8.24 -4.72
CA LYS A 55 -7.37 8.85 -6.06
C LYS A 55 -6.01 9.48 -6.40
N VAL A 56 -5.38 10.17 -5.46
CA VAL A 56 -4.06 10.80 -5.65
C VAL A 56 -3.01 9.73 -5.96
N PHE A 57 -3.03 8.64 -5.20
CA PHE A 57 -2.11 7.52 -5.41
C PHE A 57 -2.38 6.78 -6.71
N VAL A 58 -3.66 6.57 -7.06
CA VAL A 58 -4.04 5.93 -8.31
C VAL A 58 -3.53 6.71 -9.51
N GLU A 59 -3.73 8.03 -9.53
CA GLU A 59 -3.24 8.90 -10.60
C GLU A 59 -1.70 8.85 -10.69
N TYR A 60 -1.00 9.09 -9.58
CA TYR A 60 0.46 9.14 -9.54
C TYR A 60 1.12 7.83 -10.02
N PHE A 61 0.68 6.69 -9.49
CA PHE A 61 1.31 5.41 -9.78
C PHE A 61 0.89 4.84 -11.15
N SER A 62 -0.29 5.21 -11.66
CA SER A 62 -0.72 4.82 -13.01
C SER A 62 0.19 5.42 -14.09
N ASP A 63 0.59 6.70 -13.94
CA ASP A 63 1.53 7.38 -14.84
C ASP A 63 2.91 6.69 -14.87
N LEU A 64 3.29 6.05 -13.77
CA LEU A 64 4.53 5.30 -13.63
C LEU A 64 4.39 3.81 -13.97
N ARG A 65 3.28 3.42 -14.60
CA ARG A 65 2.99 2.03 -15.03
C ARG A 65 3.01 1.00 -13.90
N TYR A 66 2.49 1.34 -12.73
CA TYR A 66 2.21 0.37 -11.67
C TYR A 66 0.82 -0.27 -11.84
N ASP A 67 0.68 -1.50 -11.35
CA ASP A 67 -0.59 -2.08 -10.94
C ASP A 67 -0.87 -1.75 -9.47
N LEU A 68 -2.13 -1.53 -9.14
CA LEU A 68 -2.53 -0.96 -7.85
C LEU A 68 -3.64 -1.80 -7.25
N TYR A 69 -3.48 -2.17 -5.99
CA TYR A 69 -4.41 -3.06 -5.30
C TYR A 69 -4.75 -2.53 -3.93
N TYR A 70 -6.03 -2.51 -3.56
CA TYR A 70 -6.43 -2.22 -2.19
C TYR A 70 -6.05 -3.37 -1.28
N TYR A 71 -5.36 -3.06 -0.19
CA TYR A 71 -5.00 -3.97 0.90
C TYR A 71 -5.70 -3.50 2.17
N ILE A 72 -6.92 -4.00 2.37
CA ILE A 72 -7.79 -3.59 3.49
C ILE A 72 -7.90 -4.77 4.46
N THR A 73 -7.48 -4.55 5.71
CA THR A 73 -7.40 -5.63 6.71
C THR A 73 -7.99 -5.22 8.05
N PRO A 74 -8.60 -6.14 8.82
CA PRO A 74 -8.94 -5.86 10.20
C PRO A 74 -7.67 -5.59 11.02
N ILE A 75 -7.74 -4.66 11.97
CA ILE A 75 -6.60 -4.38 12.87
C ILE A 75 -6.24 -5.60 13.72
N PHE A 76 -7.24 -6.42 14.06
CA PHE A 76 -7.03 -7.66 14.79
C PHE A 76 -6.80 -8.85 13.86
N ASN A 77 -5.73 -9.58 14.10
CA ASN A 77 -5.46 -10.89 13.50
C ASN A 77 -5.68 -11.98 14.56
N SER A 78 -6.63 -12.90 14.33
CA SER A 78 -6.88 -14.06 15.22
C SER A 78 -5.70 -15.03 15.30
N ARG A 79 -4.79 -14.98 14.32
CA ARG A 79 -3.53 -15.73 14.28
C ARG A 79 -2.34 -14.83 14.64
N ASN A 80 -2.53 -13.88 15.57
CA ASN A 80 -1.45 -13.01 16.04
C ASN A 80 -0.36 -13.80 16.78
N TYR A 81 0.85 -13.22 16.86
CA TYR A 81 2.04 -13.85 17.43
C TYR A 81 1.86 -14.36 18.87
N PHE A 82 1.10 -13.62 19.69
CA PHE A 82 0.88 -13.97 21.10
C PHE A 82 -0.28 -14.97 21.30
N GLY A 83 -0.95 -15.39 20.22
CA GLY A 83 -2.12 -16.28 20.29
C GLY A 83 -3.28 -15.68 21.07
N ASN A 84 -3.37 -14.34 21.17
CA ASN A 84 -4.46 -13.69 21.89
C ASN A 84 -5.76 -13.84 21.10
N GLU A 85 -6.75 -14.50 21.69
CA GLU A 85 -8.04 -14.74 21.04
C GLU A 85 -9.01 -13.55 21.19
N VAL A 86 -8.72 -12.61 22.09
CA VAL A 86 -9.63 -11.49 22.40
C VAL A 86 -9.44 -10.36 21.40
N ASN A 87 -10.49 -10.10 20.61
CA ASN A 87 -10.53 -8.97 19.68
C ASN A 87 -11.04 -7.69 20.35
N HIS A 88 -10.14 -6.81 20.75
CA HIS A 88 -10.47 -5.47 21.26
C HIS A 88 -10.68 -4.42 20.14
N PHE A 89 -10.42 -4.78 18.88
CA PHE A 89 -10.45 -3.90 17.72
C PHE A 89 -11.62 -4.22 16.78
N ALA A 90 -12.69 -4.83 17.28
CA ALA A 90 -13.84 -5.20 16.47
C ALA A 90 -14.42 -3.98 15.75
N GLY A 91 -14.56 -4.07 14.42
CA GLY A 91 -15.03 -2.98 13.57
C GLY A 91 -13.95 -2.00 13.12
N LEU A 92 -12.70 -2.13 13.59
CA LEU A 92 -11.58 -1.31 13.13
C LEU A 92 -10.78 -2.03 12.04
N TRP A 93 -10.45 -1.27 10.99
CA TRP A 93 -9.76 -1.73 9.80
C TRP A 93 -8.63 -0.77 9.46
N SER A 94 -7.59 -1.30 8.83
CA SER A 94 -6.52 -0.56 8.17
C SER A 94 -6.76 -0.54 6.66
N PHE A 95 -6.40 0.57 6.03
CA PHE A 95 -6.70 0.89 4.65
C PHE A 95 -5.41 1.25 3.91
N ASP A 96 -4.75 0.22 3.39
CA ASP A 96 -3.52 0.35 2.63
C ASP A 96 -3.73 0.06 1.14
N MET A 97 -2.73 0.43 0.35
CA MET A 97 -2.63 0.16 -1.07
C MET A 97 -1.26 -0.46 -1.36
N LEU A 98 -1.29 -1.53 -2.16
CA LEU A 98 -0.11 -2.12 -2.76
C LEU A 98 0.05 -1.58 -4.18
N CYS A 99 1.16 -0.89 -4.44
CA CYS A 99 1.57 -0.43 -5.75
C CYS A 99 2.73 -1.30 -6.26
N LEU A 100 2.49 -2.03 -7.33
CA LEU A 100 3.43 -2.98 -7.91
C LEU A 100 3.89 -2.55 -9.31
N PRO A 101 5.19 -2.39 -9.58
CA PRO A 101 5.67 -2.19 -10.95
C PRO A 101 5.25 -3.37 -11.83
N LYS A 102 4.67 -3.08 -13.01
CA LYS A 102 4.16 -4.11 -13.94
C LYS A 102 5.19 -5.16 -14.34
N GLU A 103 6.46 -4.81 -14.30
CA GLU A 103 7.59 -5.66 -14.65
C GLU A 103 8.01 -6.63 -13.54
N LYS A 104 7.49 -6.52 -12.30
CA LYS A 104 7.97 -7.32 -11.15
C LYS A 104 7.11 -8.54 -10.83
N ALA A 105 5.80 -8.42 -10.89
CA ALA A 105 4.89 -9.51 -10.58
C ALA A 105 3.45 -9.21 -11.04
N VAL A 106 2.60 -10.23 -10.98
CA VAL A 106 1.14 -10.14 -11.06
C VAL A 106 0.54 -10.58 -9.73
N VAL A 107 -0.46 -9.84 -9.26
CA VAL A 107 -1.23 -10.18 -8.06
C VAL A 107 -2.62 -10.68 -8.43
N GLU A 108 -3.01 -11.81 -7.87
CA GLU A 108 -4.35 -12.39 -7.99
C GLU A 108 -5.05 -12.40 -6.64
N GLY A 109 -6.37 -12.18 -6.63
CA GLY A 109 -7.19 -12.24 -5.41
C GLY A 109 -7.26 -10.93 -4.59
N MET A 110 -6.81 -9.80 -5.15
CA MET A 110 -6.97 -8.47 -4.56
C MET A 110 -7.85 -7.58 -5.45
N LEU A 111 -8.51 -6.60 -4.82
CA LEU A 111 -9.28 -5.55 -5.51
C LEU A 111 -8.34 -4.61 -6.26
N ASP A 112 -8.60 -4.35 -7.54
CA ASP A 112 -7.84 -3.44 -8.40
C ASP A 112 -8.25 -1.99 -8.08
N ALA A 113 -7.36 -1.22 -7.48
CA ALA A 113 -7.67 0.14 -7.01
C ALA A 113 -8.00 1.13 -8.14
N ARG A 114 -7.80 0.75 -9.41
CA ARG A 114 -8.18 1.57 -10.57
C ARG A 114 -9.61 1.32 -11.05
N LYS A 115 -10.26 0.26 -10.56
CA LYS A 115 -11.56 -0.22 -11.06
C LYS A 115 -12.58 -0.46 -9.95
N ASP A 116 -12.10 -0.93 -8.82
CA ASP A 116 -12.92 -1.33 -7.69
C ASP A 116 -13.06 -0.19 -6.67
N VAL A 117 -14.00 -0.33 -5.74
CA VAL A 117 -14.17 0.57 -4.60
C VAL A 117 -13.30 0.10 -3.44
N GLY A 118 -12.67 1.03 -2.72
CA GLY A 118 -11.85 0.76 -1.52
C GLY A 118 -12.66 0.32 -0.31
N HIS A 119 -13.39 -0.80 -0.45
CA HIS A 119 -14.22 -1.41 0.58
C HIS A 119 -13.97 -2.92 0.62
N CYS A 120 -13.81 -3.47 1.83
CA CYS A 120 -13.66 -4.90 2.05
C CYS A 120 -14.56 -5.33 3.22
N SER A 121 -15.31 -6.41 3.01
CA SER A 121 -16.16 -7.06 4.02
C SER A 121 -15.68 -8.47 4.39
N ASP A 122 -14.70 -9.01 3.66
CA ASP A 122 -14.08 -10.30 3.94
C ASP A 122 -12.75 -10.08 4.72
N PRO A 123 -12.72 -10.34 6.03
CA PRO A 123 -11.53 -10.14 6.86
C PRO A 123 -10.35 -11.05 6.48
N GLU A 124 -10.58 -12.07 5.66
CA GLU A 124 -9.60 -13.08 5.27
C GLU A 124 -9.17 -12.94 3.79
N LEU A 125 -9.70 -11.96 3.05
CA LEU A 125 -9.38 -11.72 1.63
C LEU A 125 -7.87 -11.62 1.39
N TRP A 126 -7.18 -10.86 2.24
CA TRP A 126 -5.74 -10.63 2.16
C TRP A 126 -4.90 -11.91 2.28
N ARG A 127 -5.46 -12.99 2.85
CA ARG A 127 -4.76 -14.28 2.98
C ARG A 127 -4.87 -15.16 1.74
N GLN A 128 -5.79 -14.84 0.85
CA GLN A 128 -6.04 -15.61 -0.37
C GLN A 128 -5.20 -15.11 -1.56
N VAL A 129 -4.46 -14.01 -1.34
CA VAL A 129 -3.66 -13.31 -2.35
C VAL A 129 -2.52 -14.19 -2.85
N LYS A 130 -2.32 -14.19 -4.17
CA LYS A 130 -1.21 -14.90 -4.83
C LYS A 130 -0.36 -13.93 -5.62
N PHE A 131 0.96 -14.08 -5.46
CA PHE A 131 1.96 -13.33 -6.21
C PHE A 131 2.63 -14.25 -7.22
N LYS A 132 2.66 -13.84 -8.48
CA LYS A 132 3.40 -14.49 -9.56
C LYS A 132 4.49 -13.55 -10.04
N TYR A 133 5.73 -13.83 -9.64
CA TYR A 133 6.91 -13.04 -10.02
C TYR A 133 7.38 -13.40 -11.43
N PHE A 134 7.97 -12.43 -12.12
CA PHE A 134 8.59 -12.62 -13.44
C PHE A 134 10.09 -12.88 -13.34
#